data_AF-X1VIX4-F1
#
_entry.id   AF-X1VIX4-F1
#
_cell.length_a   1.000
_cell.length_b   1.000
_cell.length_c   1.000
_cell.angle_alpha   90.00
_cell.angle_beta   90.00
_cell.angle_gamma   90.00
#
_symmetry.space_group_name_H-M   'P 1'
#
loop_
_entity.id
_entity.type
_entity.pdbx_description
1 polymer ?
#
loop_
_entity_poly.entity_id
_entity_poly.type
_entity_poly.pdbx_seq_one_letter_code
_entity_poly.pdbx_strand_id
1 'polypeptide(L)' 'MANTLMVIVPYWYQGTWVFDDESAGLNKEPFVAGVPEMIDNLTKGIPNARSGFRLIFSSAPFPGYQR' A
#
# COMPACT_ATOMS: atom_id res chain seq x y z
N MET A 1 -5.05 -14.89 18.31
CA MET A 1 -5.71 -14.11 17.24
C MET A 1 -4.68 -13.15 16.70
N ALA A 2 -4.25 -13.26 15.45
CA ALA A 2 -3.30 -12.32 14.86
C ALA A 2 -4.03 -10.99 14.53
N ASN A 3 -3.33 -9.86 14.61
CA ASN A 3 -3.86 -8.59 14.14
C ASN A 3 -4.17 -8.70 12.64
N THR A 4 -5.40 -8.39 12.22
CA THR A 4 -5.78 -8.45 10.81
C THR A 4 -5.43 -7.17 10.06
N LEU A 5 -5.14 -6.08 10.79
CA LEU A 5 -4.72 -4.81 10.21
C LEU A 5 -3.22 -4.83 9.93
N MET A 6 -2.87 -4.55 8.68
CA MET A 6 -1.52 -4.39 8.20
C MET A 6 -1.31 -2.93 7.79
N VAL A 7 -0.12 -2.41 8.07
CA VAL A 7 0.26 -1.04 7.73
C VAL A 7 1.60 -1.08 7.03
N ILE A 8 1.64 -0.50 5.83
CA ILE A 8 2.88 -0.27 5.09
C ILE A 8 2.94 1.18 4.64
N VAL A 9 4.12 1.62 4.20
CA VAL A 9 4.35 2.97 3.69
C VAL A 9 4.81 2.88 2.25
N PRO A 10 3.88 2.80 1.28
CA PRO A 10 4.26 2.81 -0.13
C PRO A 10 4.88 4.14 -0.52
N TYR A 11 5.87 4.10 -1.42
CA TYR A 11 6.46 5.28 -2.04
C TYR A 11 6.85 5.00 -3.49
N TRP A 12 7.04 6.06 -4.27
CA TRP A 12 7.44 5.92 -5.66
C TRP A 12 8.94 5.72 -5.80
N TYR A 13 9.36 4.65 -6.47
CA TYR A 13 10.76 4.35 -6.72
C TYR A 13 10.95 3.67 -8.07
N GLN A 14 11.94 4.12 -8.84
CA GLN A 14 12.29 3.55 -10.15
C GLN A 14 11.11 3.28 -11.10
N GLY A 15 10.10 4.16 -11.08
CA GLY A 15 8.96 4.06 -12.00
C GLY A 15 7.82 3.16 -11.53
N THR A 16 7.80 2.71 -10.28
CA THR A 16 6.68 1.97 -9.69
C THR A 16 6.48 2.31 -8.21
N TRP A 17 5.37 1.82 -7.64
CA TRP A 17 5.15 1.83 -6.21
C TRP A 17 5.90 0.67 -5.55
N VAL A 18 6.62 0.97 -4.48
CA VAL A 18 7.33 -0.01 -3.65
C VAL A 18 7.00 0.20 -2.19
N PHE A 19 7.31 -0.77 -1.34
CA PHE A 19 7.27 -0.63 0.11
C PHE A 19 8.44 -1.36 0.77
N ASP A 20 8.73 -0.98 2.00
CA ASP A 20 9.71 -1.64 2.87
C ASP A 20 8.97 -2.32 4.03
N ASP A 21 9.47 -3.47 4.47
CA ASP A 21 9.05 -4.14 5.71
C ASP A 21 10.24 -4.91 6.28
N GLU A 22 10.90 -4.33 7.28
CA GLU A 22 12.07 -4.93 7.93
C GLU A 22 11.75 -6.27 8.61
N SER A 23 10.52 -6.44 9.12
CA SER A 23 10.11 -7.68 9.80
C SER A 23 9.96 -8.85 8.82
N ALA A 24 9.68 -8.54 7.55
CA ALA A 24 9.61 -9.49 6.46
C ALA A 24 10.88 -9.51 5.59
N GLY A 25 11.88 -8.67 5.89
CA GLY A 25 13.12 -8.54 5.11
C GLY A 25 12.93 -7.91 3.73
N LEU A 26 11.86 -7.13 3.54
CA LEU A 26 11.52 -6.51 2.27
C LEU A 26 12.13 -5.11 2.16
N ASN A 27 12.81 -4.84 1.04
CA ASN A 27 13.45 -3.57 0.72
C ASN A 27 13.11 -3.19 -0.72
N LYS A 28 12.36 -2.11 -0.89
CA LYS A 28 11.82 -1.61 -2.16
C LYS A 28 11.08 -2.70 -2.92
N GLU A 29 10.31 -3.51 -2.18
CA GLU A 29 9.51 -4.57 -2.78
C GLU A 29 8.43 -3.94 -3.67
N PRO A 30 8.41 -4.25 -4.97
CA PRO A 30 7.43 -3.67 -5.88
C PRO A 30 6.06 -4.30 -5.68
N PHE A 31 5.02 -3.49 -5.83
CA PHE A 31 3.67 -4.01 -6.00
C PHE A 31 3.49 -4.64 -7.39
N VAL A 32 2.72 -5.71 -7.47
CA VAL A 32 2.44 -6.47 -8.70
C VAL A 32 0.93 -6.66 -8.90
N ALA A 33 0.54 -7.31 -10.00
CA ALA A 33 -0.84 -7.76 -10.28
C ALA A 33 -1.90 -6.64 -10.25
N GLY A 34 -1.59 -5.47 -10.82
CA GLY A 34 -2.55 -4.36 -10.95
C GLY A 34 -2.64 -3.45 -9.71
N VAL A 35 -1.92 -3.78 -8.63
CA VAL A 35 -1.88 -2.98 -7.41
C VAL A 35 -1.26 -1.59 -7.64
N PRO A 36 -0.19 -1.41 -8.45
CA PRO A 36 0.31 -0.07 -8.77
C PRO A 36 -0.78 0.86 -9.34
N GLU A 37 -1.58 0.38 -10.29
CA GLU A 37 -2.66 1.13 -10.93
C GLU A 37 -3.82 1.39 -9.96
N MET A 38 -4.10 0.45 -9.05
CA MET A 38 -5.06 0.66 -7.96
C MET A 38 -4.59 1.80 -7.04
N ILE A 39 -3.32 1.80 -6.63
CA ILE A 39 -2.73 2.86 -5.79
C ILE A 39 -2.83 4.22 -6.50
N ASP A 40 -2.47 4.28 -7.78
CA ASP A 40 -2.59 5.52 -8.58
C ASP A 40 -4.02 6.07 -8.55
N ASN A 41 -5.03 5.21 -8.65
CA ASN A 41 -6.43 5.62 -8.60
C ASN A 41 -6.88 6.08 -7.21
N LEU A 42 -6.52 5.35 -6.15
CA LEU A 42 -6.91 5.64 -4.77
C LEU A 42 -6.24 6.91 -4.23
N THR A 43 -5.05 7.25 -4.74
CA THR A 43 -4.25 8.37 -4.25
C THR A 43 -4.44 9.68 -5.03
N LYS A 44 -5.30 9.73 -6.06
CA LYS A 44 -5.54 10.94 -6.89
C LYS A 44 -5.84 12.21 -6.08
N GLY A 45 -6.50 12.08 -4.92
CA GLY A 45 -6.85 13.20 -4.04
C GLY A 45 -5.79 13.54 -2.99
N ILE A 46 -4.67 12.83 -2.93
CA ILE A 46 -3.62 13.01 -1.92
C ILE A 46 -2.48 13.84 -2.54
N PRO A 47 -2.25 15.08 -2.10
CA PRO A 47 -1.14 15.89 -2.58
C PRO A 47 0.19 15.18 -2.32
N ASN A 48 1.07 15.15 -3.32
CA ASN A 48 2.41 14.55 -3.23
C ASN A 48 2.42 13.07 -2.79
N ALA A 49 1.39 12.28 -3.12
CA ALA A 49 1.31 10.87 -2.73
C ALA A 49 2.56 10.05 -3.09
N ARG A 50 3.25 10.39 -4.18
CA ARG A 50 4.48 9.71 -4.63
C ARG A 50 5.66 9.84 -3.65
N SER A 51 5.67 10.85 -2.79
CA SER A 51 6.64 10.98 -1.70
C SER A 51 6.41 9.97 -0.57
N GLY A 52 5.25 9.32 -0.59
CA GLY A 52 4.88 8.28 0.35
C GLY A 52 3.56 8.58 1.06
N PHE A 53 2.86 7.54 1.47
CA PHE A 53 1.64 7.64 2.25
C PHE A 53 1.48 6.40 3.14
N ARG A 54 0.60 6.47 4.15
CA ARG A 54 0.29 5.31 5.00
C ARG A 54 -0.85 4.51 4.38
N LEU A 55 -0.58 3.26 4.02
CA LEU A 55 -1.59 2.32 3.53
C LEU A 55 -1.99 1.37 4.65
N ILE A 56 -3.28 1.37 5.02
CA ILE A 56 -3.85 0.44 5.99
C ILE A 56 -4.75 -0.52 5.22
N PHE A 57 -4.51 -1.81 5.38
CA PHE A 57 -5.27 -2.87 4.72
C PHE A 57 -5.51 -4.03 5.67
N SER A 58 -6.44 -4.90 5.32
CA SER A 58 -6.88 -5.99 6.19
C SER A 58 -7.18 -7.23 5.38
N SER A 59 -6.86 -8.40 5.94
CA SER A 59 -7.29 -9.69 5.39
C SER A 59 -8.78 -9.96 5.63
N ALA A 60 -9.40 -9.22 6.56
CA ALA A 60 -10.84 -9.23 6.81
C ALA A 60 -11.50 -7.94 6.31
N PRO A 61 -12.74 -7.98 5.77
CA PRO A 61 -13.42 -6.78 5.29
C PRO A 61 -13.65 -5.75 6.39
N PHE A 62 -13.46 -4.47 6.07
CA PHE A 62 -13.83 -3.37 6.96
C PHE A 62 -15.35 -3.27 7.07
N PRO A 63 -15.91 -2.86 8.23
CA PRO A 63 -17.33 -2.52 8.32
C PRO A 63 -17.71 -1.48 7.25
N GLY A 64 -18.71 -1.80 6.41
CA GLY A 64 -19.17 -0.90 5.35
C GLY A 64 -18.27 -0.81 4.11
N TYR A 65 -17.36 -1.77 3.90
CA TYR A 65 -16.54 -1.83 2.68
C TYR A 65 -17.40 -1.87 1.40
N GLN A 66 -16.90 -1.24 0.34
CA GLN A 66 -17.50 -1.34 -0.99
C GLN A 66 -17.20 -2.70 -1.62
N ARG A 67 -18.21 -3.28 -2.27
CA ARG A 67 -18.10 -4.54 -3.03
C ARG A 67 -17.58 -4.29 -4.44
#